data_AF-K1QLU0-F1
#
_entry.id   AF-K1QLU0-F1
#
_cell.length_a   1.000
_cell.length_b   1.000
_cell.length_c   1.000
_cell.angle_alpha   90.00
_cell.angle_beta   90.00
_cell.angle_gamma   90.00
#
_symmetry.space_group_name_H-M   'P 1'
#
loop_
_entity.id
_entity.type
_entity.pdbx_description
1 polymer ?
#
loop_
_entity_poly.entity_id
_entity_poly.type
_entity_poly.pdbx_seq_one_letter_code
_entity_poly.pdbx_strand_id
1 'polypeptide(L)'
;MEKVPAPKGKDVPINDVKIPLNKPPWLERWERRKDLKGITGNDRRLTYRQKKRAVLSEKPWLENDIMLEYRRSLRDDEVQHIKGVVEKFLEREQRRKEEAEKEMAEES
;
A
#
# COMPACT_ATOMS: atom_id res chain seq x y z
N MET A 1 -13.17 -11.29 -14.99
CA MET A 1 -12.52 -10.06 -15.47
C MET A 1 -11.23 -10.47 -16.14
N GLU A 2 -10.99 -10.02 -17.37
CA GLU A 2 -9.72 -10.25 -18.05
C GLU A 2 -8.64 -9.30 -17.53
N LYS A 3 -7.37 -9.74 -17.58
CA LYS A 3 -6.25 -8.95 -17.07
C LYS A 3 -5.90 -7.85 -18.06
N VAL A 4 -5.95 -6.59 -17.60
CA VAL A 4 -5.45 -5.45 -18.38
C VAL A 4 -3.91 -5.42 -18.27
N PRO A 5 -3.17 -5.51 -19.39
CA PRO A 5 -1.71 -5.45 -19.35
C PRO A 5 -1.24 -4.03 -19.00
N ALA A 6 -0.41 -3.91 -17.97
CA ALA A 6 0.25 -2.66 -17.60
C ALA A 6 1.55 -2.49 -18.42
N PRO A 7 1.83 -1.26 -18.92
CA PRO A 7 3.08 -0.98 -19.63
C PRO A 7 4.29 -1.09 -18.70
N LYS A 8 5.34 -1.79 -19.15
CA LYS A 8 6.60 -1.93 -18.39
C LYS A 8 7.30 -0.58 -18.28
N GLY A 9 7.77 -0.22 -17.09
CA GLY A 9 8.55 0.99 -16.84
C GLY A 9 7.74 2.29 -16.75
N LYS A 10 6.41 2.25 -16.81
CA LYS A 10 5.57 3.41 -16.44
C LYS A 10 5.19 3.32 -14.96
N ASP A 11 4.99 4.48 -14.34
CA ASP A 11 4.48 4.57 -12.98
C ASP A 11 3.12 3.87 -12.85
N VAL A 12 2.89 3.29 -11.68
CA VAL A 12 1.62 2.63 -11.38
C VAL A 12 0.52 3.70 -11.32
N PRO A 13 -0.57 3.57 -12.12
CA PRO A 13 -1.64 4.56 -12.09
C PRO A 13 -2.34 4.56 -10.73
N ILE A 14 -2.46 5.74 -10.12
CA ILE A 14 -3.18 5.94 -8.86
C ILE A 14 -4.64 6.26 -9.19
N ASN A 15 -5.58 5.62 -8.48
CA ASN A 15 -7.00 5.86 -8.65
C ASN A 15 -7.52 6.86 -7.59
N ASP A 16 -7.92 8.05 -8.02
CA ASP A 16 -8.41 9.13 -7.15
C ASP A 16 -9.92 9.04 -6.83
N VAL A 17 -10.58 7.95 -7.20
CA VAL A 17 -12.02 7.75 -6.96
C VAL A 17 -12.33 7.77 -5.46
N LYS A 18 -13.28 8.64 -5.07
CA LYS A 18 -13.78 8.74 -3.70
C LYS A 18 -15.13 8.05 -3.56
N ILE A 19 -15.27 7.20 -2.55
CA ILE A 19 -16.44 6.35 -2.35
C ILE A 19 -17.33 6.93 -1.24
N PRO A 20 -18.65 7.07 -1.46
CA PRO A 20 -19.58 7.48 -0.41
C PRO A 20 -19.84 6.36 0.60
N LEU A 21 -19.83 6.64 1.90
CA LEU A 21 -20.21 5.63 2.90
C LEU A 21 -21.72 5.36 2.90
N ASN A 22 -22.06 4.11 3.20
CA ASN A 22 -23.43 3.69 3.51
C ASN A 22 -23.91 4.30 4.84
N LYS A 23 -25.21 4.16 5.14
CA LYS A 23 -25.76 4.60 6.44
C LYS A 23 -25.16 3.73 7.56
N PRO A 24 -24.95 4.29 8.77
CA PRO A 24 -24.46 3.52 9.92
C PRO A 24 -25.45 2.42 10.34
N PRO A 25 -25.00 1.39 11.08
CA PRO A 25 -23.67 1.22 11.68
C PRO A 25 -22.61 0.68 10.70
N TRP A 26 -21.36 1.14 10.87
CA TRP A 26 -20.21 0.62 10.14
C TRP A 26 -19.39 -0.33 11.01
N LEU A 27 -18.51 -1.12 10.37
CA LEU A 27 -17.58 -2.01 11.07
C LEU A 27 -16.65 -1.24 12.02
N GLU A 28 -16.10 -0.13 11.53
CA GLU A 28 -15.23 0.75 12.31
C GLU A 28 -15.74 2.19 12.30
N ARG A 29 -15.18 3.00 13.20
CA ARG A 29 -15.44 4.43 13.29
C ARG A 29 -14.62 5.20 12.27
N TRP A 30 -14.94 4.99 10.99
CA TRP A 30 -14.28 5.62 9.85
C TRP A 30 -14.33 7.16 9.91
N GLU A 31 -15.26 7.74 10.68
CA GLU A 31 -15.30 9.18 10.92
C GLU A 31 -14.09 9.73 11.69
N ARG A 32 -13.37 8.89 12.43
CA ARG A 32 -12.20 9.30 13.24
C ARG A 32 -10.88 9.16 12.49
N ARG A 33 -10.85 8.43 11.38
CA ARG A 33 -9.64 8.12 10.62
C ARG A 33 -9.36 9.23 9.61
N LYS A 34 -8.44 10.13 9.96
CA LYS A 34 -7.97 11.22 9.09
C LYS A 34 -7.00 10.79 7.99
N ASP A 35 -6.42 9.60 8.14
CA ASP A 35 -5.51 9.00 7.16
C ASP A 35 -6.22 8.56 5.87
N LEU A 36 -7.55 8.39 5.90
CA LEU A 36 -8.34 7.93 4.77
C LEU A 36 -8.83 9.12 3.92
N LYS A 37 -8.20 9.32 2.77
CA LYS A 37 -8.56 10.39 1.81
C LYS A 37 -9.58 9.98 0.73
N GLY A 38 -9.88 8.68 0.64
CA GLY A 38 -10.76 8.09 -0.38
C GLY A 38 -12.25 8.04 -0.02
N ILE A 39 -12.66 8.58 1.13
CA ILE A 39 -14.05 8.48 1.61
C ILE A 39 -14.76 9.83 1.46
N THR A 40 -16.02 9.80 1.01
CA THR A 40 -16.88 10.98 0.87
C THR A 40 -18.23 10.78 1.58
N GLY A 41 -18.92 11.86 1.92
CA GLY A 41 -20.31 11.82 2.40
C GLY A 41 -20.52 11.68 3.91
N ASN A 42 -19.44 11.57 4.70
CA ASN A 42 -19.53 11.49 6.17
C ASN A 42 -19.99 12.80 6.81
N ASP A 43 -19.52 13.95 6.31
CA ASP A 43 -19.74 15.24 6.96
C ASP A 43 -21.22 15.66 7.07
N ARG A 44 -22.05 15.22 6.12
CA ARG A 44 -23.49 15.50 6.13
C ARG A 44 -24.27 14.61 7.10
N ARG A 45 -23.72 13.45 7.47
CA ARG A 45 -24.40 12.44 8.31
C ARG A 45 -23.94 12.45 9.75
N LEU A 46 -22.78 13.05 10.03
CA LEU A 46 -22.22 13.16 11.37
C LEU A 46 -22.85 14.31 12.15
N THR A 47 -23.34 14.00 13.35
CA THR A 47 -23.75 15.00 14.32
C THR A 47 -22.57 15.85 14.79
N TYR A 48 -22.84 17.06 15.28
CA TYR A 48 -21.80 17.96 15.83
C TYR A 48 -20.96 17.27 16.92
N ARG A 49 -21.60 16.49 17.81
CA ARG A 49 -20.91 15.73 18.86
C ARG A 49 -19.94 14.70 18.31
N GLN A 50 -20.30 14.02 17.22
CA GLN A 50 -19.43 13.03 16.56
C GLN A 50 -18.24 13.71 15.89
N LYS A 51 -18.45 14.86 15.22
CA LYS A 51 -17.35 15.65 14.64
C LYS A 51 -16.35 16.10 15.70
N LYS A 52 -16.82 16.64 16.82
CA LYS A 52 -15.95 17.06 17.92
C LYS A 52 -15.13 15.88 18.48
N ARG A 53 -15.74 14.71 18.64
CA ARG A 53 -15.05 13.49 19.09
C ARG A 53 -14.01 12.99 18.09
N ALA A 54 -14.27 13.14 16.79
CA ALA A 54 -13.28 12.82 15.76
C ALA A 54 -12.07 13.74 15.89
N VAL A 55 -12.28 15.05 16.05
CA VAL A 55 -11.19 16.02 16.23
C VAL A 55 -10.35 15.74 17.47
N LEU A 56 -10.99 15.38 18.59
CA LEU A 56 -10.28 15.02 19.82
C LEU A 56 -9.48 13.71 19.70
N SER A 57 -9.81 12.86 18.73
CA SER A 57 -9.08 11.61 18.48
C SER A 57 -7.84 11.81 17.60
N GLU A 58 -7.63 13.03 17.08
CA GLU A 58 -6.49 13.34 16.24
C GLU A 58 -5.20 13.33 17.05
N LYS A 59 -4.13 12.89 16.39
CA LYS A 59 -2.79 12.82 16.96
C LYS A 59 -1.83 13.65 16.13
N PRO A 60 -1.96 14.99 16.14
CA PRO A 60 -1.15 15.87 15.29
C PRO A 60 0.35 15.74 15.55
N TRP A 61 0.76 15.32 16.76
CA TRP A 61 2.16 15.09 17.09
C TRP A 61 2.82 13.95 16.31
N LEU A 62 2.05 13.02 15.73
CA LEU A 62 2.61 11.91 14.93
C LEU A 62 3.33 12.39 13.67
N GLU A 63 2.99 13.57 13.14
CA GLU A 63 3.66 14.16 11.98
C GLU A 63 5.10 14.55 12.30
N ASN A 64 5.40 14.86 13.56
CA ASN A 64 6.72 15.31 14.04
C ASN A 64 7.42 14.26 14.90
N ASP A 65 6.99 13.00 14.87
CA ASP A 65 7.61 11.91 15.64
C ASP A 65 8.82 11.32 14.89
N ILE A 66 10.00 11.88 15.17
CA ILE A 66 11.28 11.46 14.57
C ILE A 66 11.57 9.97 14.82
N MET A 67 11.23 9.46 16.01
CA MET A 67 11.48 8.05 16.37
C MET A 67 10.52 7.10 15.64
N LEU A 68 9.33 7.57 15.27
CA LEU A 68 8.42 6.83 14.40
C LEU A 68 8.96 6.78 12.96
N GLU A 69 9.49 7.88 12.45
CA GLU A 69 10.12 7.93 11.13
C GLU A 69 11.33 7.00 11.04
N TYR A 70 12.24 7.06 12.01
CA TYR A 70 13.40 6.18 12.09
C TYR A 70 13.03 4.69 12.10
N ARG A 71 11.92 4.32 12.77
CA ARG A 71 11.45 2.92 12.78
C ARG A 71 10.80 2.48 11.47
N ARG A 72 10.37 3.42 10.63
CA ARG A 72 9.70 3.16 9.35
C ARG A 72 10.68 3.15 8.18
N SER A 73 11.76 3.90 8.26
CA SER A 73 12.79 3.94 7.22
C SER A 73 13.83 2.84 7.45
N LEU A 74 14.22 2.19 6.36
CA LEU A 74 15.44 1.40 6.32
C LEU A 74 16.59 2.33 5.94
N ARG A 75 17.79 2.04 6.44
CA ARG A 75 18.98 2.79 6.03
C ARG A 75 19.39 2.38 4.62
N ASP A 76 20.11 3.27 3.92
CA ASP A 76 20.48 3.07 2.52
C ASP A 76 21.32 1.80 2.31
N ASP A 77 22.23 1.50 3.25
CA ASP A 77 23.06 0.30 3.26
C ASP A 77 22.21 -0.98 3.35
N GLU A 78 21.21 -1.00 4.22
CA GLU A 78 20.28 -2.11 4.38
C GLU A 78 19.44 -2.31 3.11
N VAL A 79 18.95 -1.23 2.51
CA VAL A 79 18.20 -1.28 1.25
C VAL A 79 19.04 -1.87 0.12
N GLN A 80 20.29 -1.43 -0.03
CA GLN A 80 21.19 -1.96 -1.07
C GLN A 80 21.52 -3.43 -0.85
N HIS A 81 21.75 -3.83 0.41
CA HIS A 81 21.98 -5.23 0.75
C HIS A 81 20.78 -6.11 0.38
N ILE A 82 19.57 -5.69 0.78
CA ILE A 82 18.33 -6.42 0.47
C ILE A 82 18.14 -6.53 -1.05
N LYS A 83 18.33 -5.44 -1.80
CA LYS A 83 18.23 -5.46 -3.27
C LYS A 83 19.20 -6.46 -3.89
N GLY A 84 20.47 -6.43 -3.50
CA GLY A 84 21.47 -7.35 -4.04
C GLY A 84 21.18 -8.83 -3.70
N VAL A 85 20.62 -9.12 -2.53
CA VAL A 85 20.19 -10.49 -2.18
C VAL A 85 19.01 -10.94 -3.06
N VAL A 86 18.03 -10.06 -3.25
CA VAL A 86 16.84 -10.34 -4.09
C VAL A 86 17.24 -10.54 -5.55
N GLU A 87 18.13 -9.70 -6.10
CA GLU A 87 18.63 -9.83 -7.47
C GLU A 87 19.33 -11.17 -7.70
N LYS A 88 20.26 -11.55 -6.82
CA LYS A 88 20.95 -12.86 -6.89
C LYS A 88 19.97 -14.03 -6.82
N PHE A 89 18.93 -13.92 -6.00
CA PHE A 89 17.90 -14.95 -5.92
C PHE A 89 17.12 -15.05 -7.23
N LEU A 90 16.70 -13.92 -7.81
CA LEU A 90 15.97 -13.87 -9.08
C LEU A 90 16.80 -14.42 -10.25
N GLU A 91 18.09 -14.08 -10.32
CA GLU A 91 19.02 -14.64 -11.32
C GLU A 91 19.11 -16.16 -11.22
N ARG A 92 19.21 -16.70 -10.00
CA ARG A 92 19.24 -18.15 -9.77
C ARG A 92 17.93 -18.82 -10.22
N GLU A 93 16.78 -18.22 -9.91
CA GLU A 93 15.48 -18.72 -10.34
C GLU A 93 15.33 -18.72 -11.87
N GLN A 94 15.78 -17.67 -12.54
CA GLN A 94 15.78 -17.58 -14.00
C GLN A 94 16.63 -18.70 -14.61
N ARG A 95 17.84 -18.90 -14.09
CA ARG A 95 18.72 -19.97 -14.58
C ARG A 95 18.10 -21.36 -14.45
N ARG A 96 17.44 -21.65 -13.31
CA ARG A 96 16.72 -22.92 -13.13
C ARG A 96 15.58 -23.12 -14.12
N LYS A 97 14.85 -22.05 -14.45
CA LYS A 97 13.79 -22.11 -15.46
C LYS A 97 14.34 -22.38 -16.84
N GLU A 98 15.42 -21.69 -17.21
CA GLU A 98 16.10 -21.90 -18.50
C GLU A 98 16.69 -23.32 -18.61
N GLU A 99 17.25 -23.86 -17.53
CA GLU A 99 17.73 -25.25 -17.46
C GLU A 99 16.56 -26.24 -17.66
N ALA A 100 15.44 -26.06 -16.95
CA ALA A 100 14.27 -26.92 -17.09
C ALA A 100 13.59 -26.83 -18.48
N GLU A 101 13.56 -25.63 -19.08
CA GLU A 101 13.04 -25.44 -20.45
C GLU A 101 13.91 -26.16 -21.50
N LYS A 102 15.22 -26.22 -21.28
CA LYS A 102 16.14 -26.97 -22.16
C LYS A 102 15.95 -28.48 -22.05
N GLU A 103 15.84 -29.01 -20.84
CA GLU A 103 15.60 -30.45 -20.62
C GLU A 103 14.29 -30.91 -21.28
N MET A 104 13.22 -30.12 -21.13
CA MET A 104 11.92 -30.40 -21.77
C MET A 104 11.97 -30.36 -23.30
N ALA A 105 12.84 -29.52 -23.88
CA ALA A 105 13.04 -29.41 -25.32
C ALA A 105 13.94 -30.51 -25.89
N GLU A 106 14.82 -31.11 -25.08
CA GLU A 106 15.65 -32.25 -25.47
C GLU A 106 14.91 -33.60 -25.37
N GLU A 107 13.89 -33.69 -24.50
CA GLU A 107 13.03 -34.88 -24.36
C GLU A 107 11.84 -34.96 -25.34
N SER A 108 11.56 -33.90 -26.11
CA SER A 108 10.46 -33.83 -27.11
C SER A 108 10.95 -33.98 -28.55
#